data_AF-B4UDC4-F1
#
_entry.id   AF-B4UDC4-F1
#
_cell.length_a   1.000
_cell.length_b   1.000
_cell.length_c   1.000
_cell.angle_alpha   90.00
_cell.angle_beta   90.00
_cell.angle_gamma   90.00
#
_symmetry.space_group_name_H-M   'P 1'
#
loop_
_entity.id
_entity.type
_entity.pdbx_description
1 polymer ?
#
loop_
_entity_poly.entity_id
_entity_poly.type
_entity_poly.pdbx_seq_one_letter_code
_entity_poly.pdbx_strand_id
1 'polypeptide(L)'
;MIRINLLPARVSKKKQAGTQQLVLLAVVVIGGLVGNYLWAASRGSDLATREAQLKRTRADIAQLDRIIGEVKDIKEQQAQLREKLEVLDRLKAGRTGPVKMLDQLAQLTPKRLWLTKLEQKGDSLAFTGIAASIDEVSELMTALKGSTYFKDVELKKTSAKTDKTFRLVEFALSANVVYPGAPAIAAPTPGKK
;
A
#
# COMPACT_ATOMS: atom_id res chain seq x y z
N MET A 1 66.24 72.17 70.03
CA MET A 1 64.87 72.56 69.62
C MET A 1 64.23 71.37 68.93
N ILE A 2 63.16 70.80 69.50
CA ILE A 2 62.58 69.51 69.08
C ILE A 2 61.35 69.78 68.21
N ARG A 3 61.32 69.24 66.98
CA ARG A 3 60.16 69.33 66.07
C ARG A 3 59.26 68.12 66.31
N ILE A 4 58.13 68.32 67.00
CA ILE A 4 57.13 67.28 67.24
C ILE A 4 56.11 67.31 66.10
N ASN A 5 55.98 66.20 65.39
CA ASN A 5 54.98 66.02 64.34
C ASN A 5 53.62 65.70 64.98
N LEU A 6 52.77 66.71 65.12
CA LEU A 6 51.41 66.62 65.68
C LEU A 6 50.37 66.20 64.63
N LEU A 7 50.68 65.20 63.78
CA LEU A 7 49.65 64.61 62.92
C LEU A 7 48.61 63.93 63.82
N PRO A 8 47.34 64.38 63.84
CA PRO A 8 46.35 63.79 64.72
C PRO A 8 46.12 62.35 64.27
N ALA A 9 46.51 61.37 65.09
CA ALA A 9 46.39 59.94 64.80
C ALA A 9 44.96 59.50 64.40
N ARG A 10 43.95 60.33 64.70
CA ARG A 10 42.54 60.16 64.31
C ARG A 10 42.29 60.38 62.82
N VAL A 11 43.06 61.24 62.15
CA VAL A 11 42.92 61.53 60.70
C VAL A 11 43.51 60.40 59.87
N SER A 12 44.62 59.81 60.31
CA SER A 12 45.26 58.66 59.66
C SER A 12 44.38 57.40 59.71
N LYS A 13 43.72 57.12 60.85
CA LYS A 13 42.80 55.98 60.98
C LYS A 13 41.55 56.11 60.11
N LYS A 14 40.99 57.32 59.97
CA LYS A 14 39.86 57.58 59.04
C LYS A 14 40.26 57.43 57.58
N LYS A 15 41.46 57.89 57.19
CA LYS A 15 42.01 57.65 55.85
C LYS A 15 42.22 56.16 55.59
N GLN A 16 42.80 55.42 56.53
CA GLN A 16 42.99 53.96 56.38
C GLN A 16 41.66 53.21 56.23
N ALA A 17 40.65 53.53 57.04
CA ALA A 17 39.31 52.94 56.90
C ALA A 17 38.66 53.26 55.54
N GLY A 18 38.75 54.51 55.08
CA GLY A 18 38.25 54.89 53.75
C GLY A 18 39.03 54.23 52.60
N THR A 19 40.35 54.09 52.74
CA THR A 19 41.19 53.42 51.74
C THR A 19 40.91 51.92 51.72
N GLN A 20 40.71 51.29 52.88
CA GLN A 20 40.33 49.88 53.00
C GLN A 20 38.95 49.62 52.38
N GLN A 21 37.97 50.51 52.61
CA GLN A 21 36.64 50.40 52.01
C GLN A 21 36.67 50.57 50.49
N LEU A 22 37.50 51.49 49.98
CA LEU A 22 37.72 51.65 48.53
C LEU A 22 38.39 50.43 47.89
N VAL A 23 39.38 49.85 48.55
CA VAL A 23 40.04 48.62 48.06
C VAL A 23 39.07 47.45 48.05
N LEU A 24 38.26 47.28 49.10
CA LEU A 24 37.22 46.24 49.15
C LEU A 24 36.19 46.41 48.03
N LEU A 25 35.74 47.64 47.78
CA LEU A 25 34.79 47.95 46.71
C LEU A 25 35.42 47.69 45.33
N ALA A 26 36.67 48.07 45.12
CA ALA A 26 37.40 47.76 43.89
C ALA A 26 37.53 46.25 43.65
N VAL A 27 37.82 45.45 44.68
CA VAL A 27 37.89 43.98 44.58
C VAL A 27 36.53 43.39 44.22
N VAL A 28 35.43 43.87 44.82
CA VAL A 28 34.08 43.40 44.48
C VAL A 28 33.72 43.75 43.04
N VAL A 29 34.03 44.96 42.57
CA VAL A 29 33.76 45.38 41.19
C VAL A 29 34.58 44.55 40.19
N ILE A 30 35.87 44.36 40.44
CA ILE A 30 36.74 43.54 39.58
C ILE A 30 36.28 42.08 39.58
N GLY A 31 35.97 41.52 40.75
CA GLY A 31 35.43 40.17 40.89
C GLY A 31 34.12 39.99 40.13
N GLY A 32 33.22 40.98 40.21
CA GLY A 32 31.97 41.00 39.45
C GLY A 32 32.17 41.05 37.94
N LEU A 33 33.12 41.87 37.45
CA LEU A 33 33.46 41.96 36.03
C LEU A 33 34.08 40.67 35.50
N VAL A 34 35.01 40.07 36.24
CA VAL A 34 35.63 38.79 35.87
C VAL A 34 34.59 37.67 35.86
N GLY A 35 33.72 37.62 36.89
CA GLY A 35 32.63 36.65 36.95
C GLY A 35 31.63 36.81 35.79
N ASN A 36 31.27 38.05 35.44
CA ASN A 36 30.40 38.34 34.30
C ASN A 36 31.05 37.94 32.96
N TYR A 37 32.34 38.24 32.79
CA TYR A 37 33.08 37.86 31.58
C TYR A 37 33.17 36.35 31.42
N LEU A 38 33.49 35.61 32.48
CA LEU A 38 33.55 34.14 32.46
C LEU A 38 32.17 33.53 32.16
N TRP A 39 31.10 34.09 32.72
CA TRP A 39 29.73 33.65 32.46
C TRP A 39 29.26 33.97 31.02
N ALA A 40 29.66 35.11 30.46
CA ALA A 40 29.39 35.45 29.07
C ALA A 40 30.20 34.57 28.10
N ALA A 41 31.45 34.27 28.44
CA ALA A 41 32.32 33.40 27.63
C ALA A 41 31.79 31.96 27.55
N SER A 42 31.26 31.40 28.65
CA SER A 42 30.68 30.05 28.64
C SER A 42 29.44 29.92 27.76
N ARG A 43 28.62 30.99 27.67
CA ARG A 43 27.47 31.05 26.75
C ARG A 43 27.89 31.07 25.27
N GLY A 44 29.03 31.68 24.96
CA GLY A 44 29.54 31.77 23.59
C GLY A 44 29.92 30.42 22.99
N SER A 45 30.53 29.54 23.79
CA SER A 45 30.86 28.16 23.36
C SER A 45 29.62 27.32 23.11
N ASP A 46 28.54 27.55 23.87
CA ASP A 46 27.28 26.84 23.66
C ASP A 46 26.62 27.22 22.33
N LEU A 47 26.68 28.49 21.91
CA LEU A 47 26.10 28.91 20.64
C LEU A 47 26.76 28.23 19.44
N ALA A 48 28.10 28.16 19.42
CA ALA A 48 28.83 27.52 18.33
C ALA A 48 28.51 26.01 18.22
N THR A 49 28.39 25.31 19.35
CA THR A 49 28.02 23.89 19.36
C THR A 49 26.57 23.68 18.91
N ARG A 50 25.65 24.55 19.32
CA ARG A 50 24.24 24.52 18.89
C ARG A 50 24.08 24.81 17.40
N GLU A 51 24.82 25.78 16.84
CA GLU A 51 24.83 26.03 15.40
C GLU A 51 25.39 24.85 14.60
N ALA A 52 26.46 24.21 15.09
CA ALA A 52 27.02 23.01 14.46
C ALA A 52 26.02 21.84 14.48
N GLN A 53 25.31 21.64 15.59
CA GLN A 53 24.23 20.66 15.69
C GLN A 53 23.10 20.97 14.70
N LEU A 54 22.63 22.21 14.64
CA LEU A 54 21.59 22.62 13.68
C LEU A 54 22.00 22.40 12.23
N LYS A 55 23.26 22.69 11.87
CA LYS A 55 23.79 22.44 10.52
C LYS A 55 23.80 20.94 10.19
N ARG A 56 24.23 20.09 11.13
CA ARG A 56 24.22 18.62 10.96
C ARG A 56 22.80 18.10 10.79
N THR A 57 21.89 18.44 11.70
CA THR A 57 20.49 18.01 11.62
C THR A 57 19.81 18.46 10.32
N ARG A 58 20.10 19.68 9.83
CA ARG A 58 19.59 20.13 8.53
C ARG A 58 20.17 19.34 7.36
N ALA A 59 21.45 18.96 7.41
CA ALA A 59 22.06 18.12 6.39
C ALA A 59 21.44 16.72 6.38
N ASP A 60 21.19 16.14 7.56
CA ASP A 60 20.54 14.83 7.70
C ASP A 60 19.11 14.86 7.14
N ILE A 61 18.34 15.92 7.43
CA ILE A 61 16.99 16.13 6.87
C ILE A 61 17.06 16.19 5.34
N ALA A 62 18.00 16.95 4.77
CA ALA A 62 18.13 17.08 3.32
C ALA A 62 18.53 15.75 2.64
N GLN A 63 19.33 14.91 3.30
CA GLN A 63 19.62 13.56 2.81
C GLN A 63 18.38 12.66 2.86
N LEU A 64 17.64 12.71 3.97
CA LEU A 64 16.42 11.93 4.14
C LEU A 64 15.33 12.32 3.14
N ASP A 65 15.16 13.62 2.86
CA ASP A 65 14.19 14.12 1.88
C ASP A 65 14.49 13.59 0.45
N ARG A 66 15.77 13.47 0.08
CA ARG A 66 16.15 12.84 -1.20
C ARG A 66 15.76 11.37 -1.26
N ILE A 67 16.06 10.63 -0.20
CA ILE A 67 15.71 9.21 -0.10
C ILE A 67 14.19 9.03 -0.14
N ILE A 68 13.43 9.90 0.54
CA ILE A 68 11.96 9.86 0.52
C ILE A 68 11.43 10.16 -0.89
N GLY A 69 12.04 11.12 -1.60
CA GLY A 69 11.72 11.40 -3.01
C GLY A 69 11.91 10.18 -3.90
N GLU A 70 13.09 9.55 -3.83
CA GLU A 70 13.40 8.34 -4.61
C GLU A 70 12.45 7.18 -4.29
N VAL A 71 12.11 6.98 -3.01
CA VAL A 71 11.16 5.93 -2.59
C VAL A 71 9.75 6.22 -3.11
N LYS A 72 9.34 7.50 -3.17
CA LYS A 72 8.03 7.88 -3.71
C LYS A 72 7.96 7.60 -5.21
N ASP A 73 8.99 7.96 -5.96
CA ASP A 73 9.08 7.70 -7.40
C ASP A 73 9.04 6.20 -7.69
N ILE A 74 9.78 5.40 -6.93
CA ILE A 74 9.76 3.93 -7.06
C ILE A 74 8.37 3.36 -6.74
N LYS A 75 7.69 3.85 -5.69
CA LYS A 75 6.33 3.41 -5.35
C LYS A 75 5.33 3.76 -6.45
N GLU A 76 5.45 4.93 -7.06
CA GLU A 76 4.58 5.37 -8.14
C GLU A 76 4.79 4.50 -9.40
N GLN A 77 6.05 4.23 -9.75
CA GLN A 77 6.39 3.29 -10.83
C GLN A 77 5.84 1.89 -10.56
N GLN A 78 5.98 1.37 -9.33
CA GLN A 78 5.40 0.07 -8.97
C GLN A 78 3.88 0.04 -9.09
N ALA A 79 3.19 1.11 -8.70
CA ALA A 79 1.74 1.20 -8.83
C ALA A 79 1.30 1.15 -10.30
N GLN A 80 1.96 1.92 -11.18
CA GLN A 80 1.68 1.91 -12.62
C GLN A 80 1.96 0.54 -13.25
N LEU A 81 3.02 -0.15 -12.83
CA LEU A 81 3.34 -1.49 -13.33
C LEU A 81 2.32 -2.53 -12.87
N ARG A 82 1.85 -2.46 -11.62
CA ARG A 82 0.81 -3.35 -11.10
C ARG A 82 -0.50 -3.17 -11.85
N GLU A 83 -0.92 -1.94 -12.12
CA GLU A 83 -2.13 -1.66 -12.89
C GLU A 83 -2.04 -2.27 -14.30
N LYS A 84 -0.89 -2.10 -14.97
CA LYS A 84 -0.66 -2.71 -16.29
C LYS A 84 -0.69 -4.24 -16.24
N LEU A 85 -0.10 -4.85 -15.21
CA LEU A 85 -0.14 -6.30 -15.02
C LEU A 85 -1.56 -6.79 -14.79
N GLU A 86 -2.35 -6.09 -13.96
CA GLU A 86 -3.74 -6.45 -13.70
C GLU A 86 -4.60 -6.38 -14.96
N VAL A 87 -4.43 -5.33 -15.78
CA VAL A 87 -5.11 -5.22 -17.07
C VAL A 87 -4.72 -6.36 -18.01
N LEU A 88 -3.43 -6.69 -18.07
CA LEU A 88 -2.92 -7.81 -18.88
C LEU A 88 -3.48 -9.16 -18.42
N ASP A 89 -3.54 -9.41 -17.11
CA ASP A 89 -4.08 -10.64 -16.56
C ASP A 89 -5.59 -10.75 -16.81
N ARG A 90 -6.34 -9.65 -16.67
CA ARG A 90 -7.76 -9.59 -17.07
C ARG A 90 -7.95 -9.91 -18.56
N LEU A 91 -7.11 -9.34 -19.44
CA LEU A 91 -7.15 -9.61 -20.88
C LEU A 91 -6.77 -11.08 -21.20
N LYS A 92 -5.74 -11.62 -20.56
CA LYS A 92 -5.33 -13.02 -20.74
C LYS A 92 -6.40 -14.00 -20.24
N ALA A 93 -7.01 -13.74 -19.10
CA ALA A 93 -8.11 -14.53 -18.56
C ALA A 93 -9.32 -14.50 -19.52
N GLY A 94 -9.69 -13.32 -20.03
CA GLY A 94 -10.75 -13.17 -21.02
C GLY A 94 -10.49 -13.89 -22.34
N ARG A 95 -9.23 -13.95 -22.80
CA ARG A 95 -8.87 -14.62 -24.06
C ARG A 95 -8.68 -16.13 -23.94
N THR A 96 -8.05 -16.61 -22.88
CA THR A 96 -7.65 -18.02 -22.74
C THR A 96 -8.63 -18.88 -21.94
N GLY A 97 -9.44 -18.28 -21.07
CA GLY A 97 -10.45 -18.98 -20.28
C GLY A 97 -11.52 -19.67 -21.15
N PRO A 98 -12.21 -18.95 -22.06
CA PRO A 98 -13.26 -19.54 -22.88
C PRO A 98 -12.77 -20.64 -23.82
N VAL A 99 -11.55 -20.51 -24.37
CA VAL A 99 -10.97 -21.49 -25.29
C VAL A 99 -10.70 -22.82 -24.59
N LYS A 100 -10.11 -22.81 -23.38
CA LYS A 100 -9.86 -24.03 -22.61
C LYS A 100 -11.14 -24.69 -22.13
N MET A 101 -12.15 -23.90 -21.77
CA MET A 101 -13.47 -24.41 -21.40
C MET A 101 -14.18 -25.07 -22.59
N LEU A 102 -14.09 -24.49 -23.80
CA LEU A 102 -14.62 -25.09 -25.02
C LEU A 102 -13.91 -26.40 -25.39
N ASP A 103 -12.59 -26.46 -25.21
CA ASP A 103 -11.79 -27.66 -25.44
C ASP A 103 -12.19 -28.80 -24.48
N GLN A 104 -12.37 -28.48 -23.19
CA GLN A 104 -12.89 -29.44 -22.22
C GLN A 104 -14.32 -29.90 -22.53
N LEU A 105 -15.19 -28.98 -22.96
CA LEU A 105 -16.55 -29.33 -23.36
C LEU A 105 -16.57 -30.29 -24.54
N ALA A 106 -15.74 -30.04 -25.56
CA ALA A 106 -15.60 -30.92 -26.71
C ALA A 106 -15.10 -32.31 -26.30
N GLN A 107 -14.18 -32.40 -25.32
CA GLN A 107 -13.66 -33.66 -24.83
C GLN A 107 -14.65 -34.46 -23.97
N LEU A 108 -15.52 -33.78 -23.22
CA LEU A 108 -16.53 -34.38 -22.36
C LEU A 108 -17.83 -34.74 -23.10
N THR A 109 -17.99 -34.32 -24.35
CA THR A 109 -19.21 -34.58 -25.14
C THR A 109 -19.25 -36.04 -25.63
N PRO A 110 -20.29 -36.83 -25.28
CA PRO A 110 -20.44 -38.21 -25.75
C PRO A 110 -20.63 -38.31 -27.27
N LYS A 111 -20.24 -39.45 -27.86
CA LYS A 111 -20.23 -39.66 -29.33
C LYS A 111 -21.62 -39.59 -30.00
N ARG A 112 -22.72 -39.69 -29.25
CA ARG A 112 -24.11 -39.76 -29.76
C ARG A 112 -24.97 -38.55 -29.36
N LEU A 113 -24.31 -37.44 -29.05
CA LEU A 113 -24.92 -36.17 -28.68
C LEU A 113 -24.34 -35.07 -29.56
N TRP A 114 -25.19 -34.13 -29.97
CA TRP A 114 -24.74 -32.93 -30.68
C TRP A 114 -25.31 -31.66 -30.04
N LEU A 115 -24.45 -30.65 -29.94
CA LEU A 115 -24.80 -29.33 -29.47
C LEU A 115 -25.23 -28.48 -30.66
N THR A 116 -26.43 -27.90 -30.58
CA THR A 116 -27.00 -27.04 -31.63
C THR A 116 -26.71 -25.57 -31.35
N LYS A 117 -26.71 -25.18 -30.07
CA LYS A 117 -26.51 -23.80 -29.66
C LYS A 117 -25.82 -23.72 -28.31
N LEU A 118 -24.85 -22.82 -28.20
CA LEU A 118 -24.17 -22.47 -26.96
C LEU A 118 -24.28 -20.96 -26.78
N GLU A 119 -24.87 -20.53 -25.68
CA GLU A 119 -24.96 -19.12 -25.30
C GLU A 119 -24.27 -18.89 -23.95
N GLN A 120 -23.31 -17.98 -23.93
CA GLN A 120 -22.66 -17.52 -22.71
C GLN A 120 -23.17 -16.13 -22.32
N LYS A 121 -23.62 -15.97 -21.08
CA LYS A 121 -23.97 -14.69 -20.47
C LYS A 121 -23.23 -14.53 -19.15
N GLY A 122 -22.05 -13.89 -19.21
CA GLY A 122 -21.16 -13.75 -18.07
C GLY A 122 -20.70 -15.11 -17.57
N ASP A 123 -21.08 -15.45 -16.34
CA ASP A 123 -20.74 -16.72 -15.69
C ASP A 123 -21.78 -17.82 -16.00
N SER A 124 -22.96 -17.50 -16.52
CA SER A 124 -23.97 -18.51 -16.89
C SER A 124 -23.79 -18.96 -18.35
N LEU A 125 -23.72 -20.26 -18.57
CA LEU A 125 -23.80 -20.89 -19.88
C LEU A 125 -25.13 -21.60 -20.07
N ALA A 126 -25.71 -21.46 -21.25
CA ALA A 126 -26.84 -22.24 -21.71
C ALA A 126 -26.40 -23.09 -22.92
N PHE A 127 -26.70 -24.38 -22.85
CA PHE A 127 -26.46 -25.34 -23.91
C PHE A 127 -27.79 -25.87 -24.41
N THR A 128 -27.97 -25.88 -25.73
CA THR A 128 -29.08 -26.56 -26.38
C THR A 128 -28.52 -27.58 -27.34
N GLY A 129 -29.02 -28.80 -27.28
CA GLY A 129 -28.56 -29.89 -28.14
C GLY A 129 -29.61 -30.96 -28.31
N ILE A 130 -29.27 -31.95 -29.12
CA ILE A 130 -30.09 -33.14 -29.32
C ILE A 130 -29.21 -34.36 -29.02
N ALA A 131 -29.78 -35.30 -28.29
CA ALA A 131 -29.16 -36.56 -27.90
C ALA A 131 -29.94 -37.74 -28.47
N ALA A 132 -29.26 -38.86 -28.68
CA ALA A 132 -29.88 -40.12 -29.10
C ALA A 132 -30.72 -40.79 -27.98
N SER A 133 -30.47 -40.47 -26.70
CA SER A 133 -31.18 -41.02 -25.55
C SER A 133 -31.10 -40.09 -24.34
N ILE A 134 -32.03 -40.23 -23.38
CA ILE A 134 -31.98 -39.59 -22.06
C ILE A 134 -30.75 -40.04 -21.24
N ASP A 135 -30.28 -41.26 -21.49
CA ASP A 135 -29.11 -41.81 -20.80
C ASP A 135 -27.84 -41.01 -21.12
N GLU A 136 -27.65 -40.69 -22.40
CA GLU A 136 -26.54 -39.84 -22.90
C GLU A 136 -26.59 -38.42 -22.30
N VAL A 137 -27.79 -37.89 -22.06
CA VAL A 137 -27.96 -36.58 -21.39
C VAL A 137 -27.54 -36.66 -19.93
N SER A 138 -27.84 -37.76 -19.24
CA SER A 138 -27.48 -37.99 -17.84
C SER A 138 -25.97 -38.22 -17.68
N GLU A 139 -25.35 -38.92 -18.63
CA GLU A 139 -23.90 -39.10 -18.71
C GLU A 139 -23.19 -37.76 -18.94
N LEU A 140 -23.67 -36.94 -19.88
CA LEU A 140 -23.16 -35.58 -20.08
C LEU A 140 -23.29 -34.73 -18.81
N MET A 141 -24.44 -34.76 -18.12
CA MET A 141 -24.62 -34.03 -16.87
C MET A 141 -23.62 -34.47 -15.78
N THR A 142 -23.31 -35.76 -15.72
CA THR A 142 -22.35 -36.32 -14.75
C THR A 142 -20.92 -35.94 -15.13
N ALA A 143 -20.57 -36.03 -16.42
CA ALA A 143 -19.28 -35.60 -16.95
C ALA A 143 -19.02 -34.11 -16.73
N LEU A 144 -20.04 -33.25 -16.91
CA LEU A 144 -19.95 -31.82 -16.64
C LEU A 144 -19.81 -31.51 -15.15
N LYS A 145 -20.55 -32.22 -14.27
CA LYS A 145 -20.42 -32.08 -12.81
C LYS A 145 -19.05 -32.53 -12.28
N GLY A 146 -18.36 -33.43 -12.99
CA GLY A 146 -17.02 -33.90 -12.64
C GLY A 146 -15.89 -32.95 -13.06
N SER A 147 -16.16 -31.95 -13.90
CA SER A 147 -15.14 -31.01 -14.37
C SER A 147 -14.96 -29.83 -13.39
N THR A 148 -13.72 -29.36 -13.26
CA THR A 148 -13.39 -28.19 -12.43
C THR A 148 -13.90 -26.86 -13.01
N TYR A 149 -14.27 -26.84 -14.30
CA TYR A 149 -14.67 -25.62 -15.01
C TYR A 149 -16.18 -25.34 -14.98
N PHE A 150 -17.00 -26.33 -14.62
CA PHE A 150 -18.46 -26.21 -14.59
C PHE A 150 -18.99 -26.49 -13.18
N LYS A 151 -19.83 -25.59 -12.67
CA LYS A 151 -20.57 -25.74 -11.42
C LYS A 151 -22.06 -25.57 -11.69
N ASP A 152 -22.89 -26.13 -10.82
CA ASP A 152 -24.35 -25.95 -10.85
C ASP A 152 -25.00 -26.27 -12.21
N VAL A 153 -24.78 -27.50 -12.69
CA VAL A 153 -25.39 -28.00 -13.93
C VAL A 153 -26.86 -28.36 -13.67
N GLU A 154 -27.76 -27.60 -14.27
CA GLU A 154 -29.21 -27.76 -14.19
C GLU A 154 -29.82 -28.07 -15.56
N LEU A 155 -30.82 -28.95 -15.57
CA LEU A 155 -31.61 -29.29 -16.75
C LEU A 155 -32.87 -28.42 -16.79
N LYS A 156 -32.96 -27.54 -17.79
CA LYS A 156 -34.09 -26.62 -17.93
C LYS A 156 -35.26 -27.24 -18.68
N LYS A 157 -34.98 -27.94 -19.78
CA LYS A 157 -36.02 -28.55 -20.62
C LYS A 157 -35.50 -29.82 -21.28
N THR A 158 -36.36 -30.82 -21.38
CA THR A 158 -36.12 -32.04 -22.15
C THR A 158 -37.38 -32.33 -22.93
N SER A 159 -37.26 -32.41 -24.26
CA SER A 159 -38.36 -32.67 -25.17
C SER A 159 -37.99 -33.83 -26.09
N ALA A 160 -38.75 -34.92 -26.04
CA ALA A 160 -38.55 -36.04 -26.94
C ALA A 160 -39.16 -35.70 -28.31
N LYS A 161 -38.33 -35.71 -29.36
CA LYS A 161 -38.76 -35.51 -30.74
C LYS A 161 -38.53 -36.80 -31.52
N THR A 162 -39.61 -37.42 -31.97
CA THR A 162 -39.55 -38.63 -32.81
C THR A 162 -39.51 -38.22 -34.27
N ASP A 163 -38.34 -38.25 -34.90
CA ASP A 163 -38.22 -38.10 -36.35
C ASP A 163 -38.20 -39.48 -36.99
N LYS A 164 -39.37 -39.90 -37.49
CA LYS A 164 -39.77 -41.02 -38.39
C LYS A 164 -39.06 -42.41 -38.33
N THR A 165 -37.90 -42.57 -37.71
CA THR A 165 -37.17 -43.84 -37.52
C THR A 165 -36.28 -43.84 -36.27
N PHE A 166 -35.95 -42.68 -35.69
CA PHE A 166 -35.12 -42.59 -34.47
C PHE A 166 -35.79 -41.71 -33.40
N ARG A 167 -35.67 -42.11 -32.14
CA ARG A 167 -36.14 -41.33 -30.98
C ARG A 167 -35.03 -40.38 -30.57
N LEU A 168 -35.21 -39.08 -30.83
CA LEU A 168 -34.25 -38.05 -30.45
C LEU A 168 -34.79 -37.28 -29.24
N VAL A 169 -33.87 -36.74 -28.44
CA VAL A 169 -34.21 -35.98 -27.24
C VAL A 169 -33.53 -34.62 -27.36
N GLU A 170 -34.32 -33.57 -27.54
CA GLU A 170 -33.84 -32.20 -27.45
C GLU A 170 -33.72 -31.83 -25.97
N PHE A 171 -32.57 -31.30 -25.57
CA PHE A 171 -32.32 -30.88 -24.20
C PHE A 171 -31.78 -29.45 -24.15
N ALA A 172 -32.14 -28.75 -23.08
CA ALA A 172 -31.59 -27.46 -22.72
C ALA A 172 -31.02 -27.55 -21.30
N LEU A 173 -29.71 -27.37 -21.18
CA LEU A 173 -28.96 -27.35 -19.93
C LEU A 173 -28.51 -25.91 -19.64
N SER A 174 -28.43 -25.55 -18.36
CA SER A 174 -27.62 -24.41 -17.93
C SER A 174 -26.56 -24.84 -16.94
N ALA A 175 -25.38 -24.26 -17.04
CA ALA A 175 -24.32 -24.43 -16.06
C ALA A 175 -23.72 -23.06 -15.72
N ASN A 176 -23.07 -22.99 -14.57
CA ASN A 176 -22.24 -21.85 -14.18
C ASN A 176 -20.77 -22.18 -14.50
N VAL A 177 -20.08 -21.29 -15.21
CA VAL A 177 -18.68 -21.46 -15.58
C VAL A 177 -17.79 -20.74 -14.59
N VAL A 178 -16.86 -21.49 -14.01
CA VAL A 178 -15.84 -20.93 -13.14
C VAL A 178 -14.50 -21.07 -13.84
N TYR A 179 -13.93 -19.94 -14.25
CA TYR A 179 -12.59 -19.92 -14.80
C TYR A 179 -11.58 -19.89 -13.66
N PRO A 180 -10.76 -20.94 -13.44
CA PRO A 180 -9.65 -20.88 -12.49
C PRO A 180 -8.65 -19.83 -12.99
N GLY A 181 -8.67 -18.65 -12.38
CA GLY A 181 -7.84 -17.49 -12.75
C GLY A 181 -8.59 -16.26 -13.26
N ALA A 182 -9.92 -16.27 -13.34
CA ALA A 182 -10.67 -15.03 -13.53
C ALA A 182 -10.80 -14.30 -12.19
N PRO A 183 -10.25 -13.08 -12.01
CA PRO A 183 -10.73 -12.23 -10.94
C PRO A 183 -12.23 -12.02 -11.17
N ALA A 184 -13.02 -12.25 -10.13
CA ALA A 184 -14.46 -12.11 -10.13
C ALA A 184 -14.84 -10.85 -10.93
N ILE A 185 -15.72 -11.03 -11.92
CA ILE A 185 -16.29 -9.93 -12.68
C ILE A 185 -17.05 -9.08 -11.66
N ALA A 186 -16.38 -8.08 -11.08
CA ALA A 186 -17.02 -7.06 -10.28
C ALA A 186 -17.94 -6.33 -11.25
N ALA A 187 -19.24 -6.62 -11.13
CA ALA A 187 -20.30 -5.92 -11.82
C ALA A 187 -20.02 -4.41 -11.78
N PRO A 188 -20.17 -3.69 -12.91
CA PRO A 188 -19.99 -2.25 -12.91
C PRO A 188 -20.96 -1.67 -11.89
N THR A 189 -20.41 -1.09 -10.83
CA THR A 189 -21.19 -0.35 -9.84
C THR A 189 -21.96 0.72 -10.61
N PRO A 190 -23.30 0.76 -10.53
CA PRO A 190 -24.06 1.80 -11.22
C PRO A 190 -23.65 3.14 -10.61
N GLY A 191 -23.03 3.97 -11.45
CA GLY A 191 -22.64 5.32 -11.08
C GLY A 191 -23.84 6.06 -10.50
N LYS A 192 -23.71 6.49 -9.24
CA LYS A 192 -24.60 7.49 -8.66
C LYS A 192 -24.44 8.78 -9.48
N LYS A 193 -25.52 9.20 -10.14
CA LYS A 193 -25.73 10.60 -10.51
C LYS A 193 -26.10 11.39 -9.26
#